data_AF-A0ABC8UH99-F1
#
_entry.id   AF-A0ABC8UH99-F1
#
_cell.length_a   1.000
_cell.length_b   1.000
_cell.length_c   1.000
_cell.angle_alpha   90.00
_cell.angle_beta   90.00
_cell.angle_gamma   90.00
#
_symmetry.space_group_name_H-M   'P 1'
#
loop_
_entity.id
_entity.type
_entity.pdbx_description
1 polymer ?
#
loop_
_entity_poly.entity_id
_entity_poly.type
_entity_poly.pdbx_seq_one_letter_code
_entity_poly.pdbx_strand_id
1 'polypeptide(L)'
;MYHLVSSINSHILLHEMVLLMGLAQTIDGHFRDQDEKHEFFSGNNLGFLVHLRVGKDANYGIKVKRIEADLKILKLQEEILVLFPDNEEKQHVRQRLLLPVDLIELCLTSQNRELSLRAFDVFAYTSSSFLKCNTSVLEECWRNAANQDDWERLYQTSIDEGWSDEETLQTIRETILFQASSRCYGPEAENYEGGFDEVLPLRQENLEPPTSKDMVSSVEAILMQHKDFAVAGKLMLTAIMLGSYQVDAGMEESPTPMG
;
A
#
# COMPACT_ATOMS: atom_id res chain seq x y z
N MET A 1 -6.01 21.79 -35.63
CA MET A 1 -6.82 21.21 -34.53
C MET A 1 -7.13 19.72 -34.69
N TYR A 2 -7.00 19.12 -35.90
CA TYR A 2 -7.28 17.68 -36.11
C TYR A 2 -6.08 16.74 -35.90
N HIS A 3 -4.85 17.23 -35.77
CA HIS A 3 -3.66 16.39 -35.52
C HIS A 3 -3.40 16.11 -34.03
N LEU A 4 -3.91 16.93 -33.11
CA LEU A 4 -3.70 16.73 -31.66
C LEU A 4 -4.60 15.62 -31.09
N VAL A 5 -5.84 15.52 -31.59
CA VAL A 5 -6.83 14.52 -31.14
C VAL A 5 -6.43 13.10 -31.60
N SER A 6 -5.74 12.98 -32.73
CA SER A 6 -5.24 11.68 -33.21
C SER A 6 -4.04 11.17 -32.40
N SER A 7 -3.18 12.06 -31.89
CA SER A 7 -1.99 11.67 -31.12
C SER A 7 -2.32 11.26 -29.68
N ILE A 8 -3.38 11.84 -29.10
CA ILE A 8 -3.87 11.48 -27.77
C ILE A 8 -4.55 10.10 -27.82
N ASN A 9 -5.33 9.81 -28.86
CA ASN A 9 -5.95 8.50 -29.04
C ASN A 9 -4.93 7.38 -29.29
N SER A 10 -3.83 7.63 -30.00
CA SER A 10 -2.79 6.61 -30.22
C SER A 10 -1.96 6.31 -28.97
N HIS A 11 -1.76 7.30 -28.08
CA HIS A 11 -1.06 7.07 -26.81
C HIS A 11 -1.92 6.33 -25.79
N ILE A 12 -3.22 6.61 -25.74
CA ILE A 12 -4.18 5.87 -24.91
C ILE A 12 -4.26 4.41 -25.37
N LEU A 13 -4.31 4.17 -26.68
CA LEU A 13 -4.33 2.81 -27.25
C LEU A 13 -3.02 2.05 -27.01
N LEU A 14 -1.85 2.71 -27.08
CA LEU A 14 -0.57 2.08 -26.72
C LEU A 14 -0.50 1.76 -25.23
N HIS A 15 -1.05 2.62 -24.37
CA HIS A 15 -1.05 2.45 -22.92
C HIS A 15 -1.95 1.29 -22.49
N GLU A 16 -3.17 1.21 -23.07
CA GLU A 16 -4.06 0.06 -22.89
C GLU A 16 -3.45 -1.23 -23.47
N MET A 17 -2.74 -1.15 -24.60
CA MET A 17 -2.02 -2.31 -25.14
C MET A 17 -0.85 -2.76 -24.27
N VAL A 18 -0.14 -1.85 -23.58
CA VAL A 18 0.93 -2.22 -22.63
C VAL A 18 0.35 -2.84 -21.37
N LEU A 19 -0.77 -2.33 -20.86
CA LEU A 19 -1.52 -2.94 -19.75
C LEU A 19 -2.04 -4.34 -20.13
N LEU A 20 -2.58 -4.50 -21.35
CA LEU A 20 -3.04 -5.78 -21.87
C LEU A 20 -1.89 -6.74 -22.18
N MET A 21 -0.73 -6.24 -22.61
CA MET A 21 0.48 -7.06 -22.82
C MET A 21 1.12 -7.48 -21.49
N GLY A 22 1.08 -6.62 -20.47
CA GLY A 22 1.49 -6.96 -19.11
C GLY A 22 0.58 -8.04 -18.51
N LEU A 23 -0.73 -7.84 -18.59
CA LEU A 23 -1.71 -8.86 -18.22
C LEU A 23 -1.51 -10.14 -19.02
N ALA A 24 -1.28 -10.06 -20.34
CA ALA A 24 -1.01 -11.23 -21.16
C ALA A 24 0.26 -12.00 -20.72
N GLN A 25 1.34 -11.31 -20.37
CA GLN A 25 2.58 -11.94 -19.90
C GLN A 25 2.41 -12.61 -18.53
N THR A 26 1.60 -12.03 -17.65
CA THR A 26 1.26 -12.63 -16.35
C THR A 26 0.28 -13.80 -16.48
N ILE A 27 -0.63 -13.76 -17.46
CA ILE A 27 -1.67 -14.78 -17.65
C ILE A 27 -1.23 -15.90 -18.62
N ASP A 28 -0.12 -15.76 -19.36
CA ASP A 28 0.36 -16.80 -20.31
C ASP A 28 0.67 -18.14 -19.63
N GLY A 29 0.96 -18.13 -18.32
CA GLY A 29 1.10 -19.34 -17.49
C GLY A 29 -0.20 -19.91 -16.92
N HIS A 30 -1.37 -19.34 -17.23
CA HIS A 30 -2.66 -19.65 -16.59
C HIS A 30 -3.78 -20.07 -17.56
N PHE A 31 -3.60 -19.88 -18.87
CA PHE A 31 -4.53 -20.35 -19.89
C PHE A 31 -4.20 -21.76 -20.35
N ARG A 32 -5.18 -22.66 -20.23
CA ARG A 32 -5.03 -24.08 -20.61
C ARG A 32 -5.45 -24.33 -22.06
N ASP A 33 -6.15 -23.38 -22.69
CA ASP A 33 -6.70 -23.52 -24.04
C ASP A 33 -6.41 -22.30 -24.95
N GLN A 34 -6.25 -22.54 -26.25
CA GLN A 34 -5.91 -21.50 -27.24
C GLN A 34 -7.10 -20.58 -27.59
N ASP A 35 -8.32 -21.07 -27.41
CA ASP A 35 -9.54 -20.29 -27.67
C ASP A 35 -9.75 -19.18 -26.63
N GLU A 36 -9.41 -19.42 -25.36
CA GLU A 36 -9.48 -18.40 -24.29
C GLU A 36 -8.49 -17.25 -24.53
N LYS A 37 -7.33 -17.55 -25.13
CA LYS A 37 -6.36 -16.52 -25.54
C LYS A 37 -6.92 -15.66 -26.66
N HIS A 38 -7.55 -16.27 -27.66
CA HIS A 38 -8.02 -15.56 -28.85
C HIS A 38 -9.17 -14.58 -28.56
N GLU A 39 -9.99 -14.87 -27.55
CA GLU A 39 -11.11 -14.01 -27.14
C GLU A 39 -10.62 -12.78 -26.34
N PHE A 40 -9.62 -12.96 -25.46
CA PHE A 40 -8.97 -11.88 -24.69
C PHE A 40 -8.31 -10.83 -25.60
N PHE A 41 -7.62 -11.25 -26.66
CA PHE A 41 -6.94 -10.33 -27.59
C PHE A 41 -7.86 -9.69 -28.65
N SER A 42 -9.14 -10.07 -28.75
CA SER A 42 -10.05 -9.59 -29.81
C SER A 42 -10.72 -8.24 -29.55
N GLY A 43 -10.36 -7.54 -28.47
CA GLY A 43 -10.85 -6.17 -28.21
C GLY A 43 -12.16 -6.07 -27.43
N ASN A 44 -12.70 -7.19 -26.92
CA ASN A 44 -13.86 -7.21 -26.02
C ASN A 44 -13.44 -7.58 -24.59
N ASN A 45 -12.64 -6.73 -23.94
CA ASN A 45 -12.21 -6.93 -22.54
C ASN A 45 -13.39 -7.04 -21.56
N LEU A 46 -14.48 -6.30 -21.82
CA LEU A 46 -15.74 -6.41 -21.08
C LEU A 46 -16.48 -7.73 -21.37
N GLY A 47 -16.39 -8.25 -22.60
CA GLY A 47 -17.01 -9.52 -22.98
C GLY A 47 -16.35 -10.70 -22.28
N PHE A 48 -15.02 -10.71 -22.19
CA PHE A 48 -14.27 -11.72 -21.45
C PHE A 48 -14.56 -11.67 -19.94
N LEU A 49 -14.58 -10.47 -19.32
CA LEU A 49 -15.00 -10.31 -17.92
C LEU A 49 -16.45 -10.78 -17.67
N VAL A 50 -17.34 -10.64 -18.66
CA VAL A 50 -18.72 -11.15 -18.59
C VAL A 50 -18.80 -12.66 -18.82
N HIS A 51 -17.96 -13.23 -19.70
CA HIS A 51 -17.95 -14.68 -19.96
C HIS A 51 -17.31 -15.47 -18.82
N LEU A 52 -16.24 -14.91 -18.23
CA LEU A 52 -15.63 -15.34 -16.98
C LEU A 52 -16.65 -15.44 -15.82
N ARG A 53 -17.72 -14.63 -15.83
CA ARG A 53 -18.79 -14.62 -14.80
C ARG A 53 -19.68 -15.88 -14.78
N VAL A 54 -19.55 -16.78 -15.75
CA VAL A 54 -20.46 -17.94 -15.94
C VAL A 54 -19.90 -19.25 -15.34
N GLY A 55 -18.63 -19.31 -14.95
CA GLY A 55 -18.00 -20.51 -14.36
C GLY A 55 -17.91 -20.46 -12.83
N LYS A 56 -18.78 -21.18 -12.12
CA LYS A 56 -18.70 -21.39 -10.66
C LYS A 56 -17.50 -22.28 -10.32
N ASP A 57 -16.38 -21.70 -9.89
CA ASP A 57 -15.32 -22.42 -9.18
C ASP A 57 -14.65 -21.53 -8.14
N ALA A 58 -14.28 -22.05 -6.96
CA ALA A 58 -13.65 -21.26 -5.90
C ALA A 58 -12.28 -20.68 -6.33
N ASN A 59 -11.61 -21.39 -7.25
CA ASN A 59 -10.39 -20.96 -7.91
C ASN A 59 -10.58 -19.70 -8.78
N TYR A 60 -11.78 -19.52 -9.33
CA TYR A 60 -12.11 -18.35 -10.15
C TYR A 60 -12.12 -17.06 -9.32
N GLY A 61 -12.69 -17.10 -8.11
CA GLY A 61 -12.72 -15.95 -7.21
C GLY A 61 -11.32 -15.46 -6.82
N ILE A 62 -10.38 -16.39 -6.62
CA ILE A 62 -8.97 -16.06 -6.31
C ILE A 62 -8.29 -15.39 -7.51
N LYS A 63 -8.51 -15.91 -8.72
CA LYS A 63 -7.97 -15.31 -9.95
C LYS A 63 -8.50 -13.90 -10.19
N VAL A 64 -9.79 -13.66 -9.97
CA VAL A 64 -10.39 -12.31 -10.11
C VAL A 64 -9.76 -11.33 -9.12
N LYS A 65 -9.64 -11.71 -7.84
CA LYS A 65 -8.98 -10.87 -6.83
C LYS A 65 -7.53 -10.55 -7.20
N ARG A 66 -6.81 -11.50 -7.78
CA ARG A 66 -5.42 -11.27 -8.22
C ARG A 66 -5.36 -10.26 -9.35
N ILE A 67 -6.24 -10.39 -10.34
CA ILE A 67 -6.36 -9.43 -11.44
C ILE A 67 -6.71 -8.04 -10.91
N GLU A 68 -7.64 -7.94 -9.95
CA GLU A 68 -7.99 -6.66 -9.32
C GLU A 68 -6.79 -6.02 -8.59
N ALA A 69 -6.01 -6.80 -7.85
CA ALA A 69 -4.81 -6.32 -7.18
C ALA A 69 -3.74 -5.86 -8.18
N ASP A 70 -3.49 -6.64 -9.23
CA ASP A 70 -2.56 -6.26 -10.30
C ASP A 70 -3.01 -4.97 -11.00
N LEU A 71 -4.30 -4.80 -11.27
CA LEU A 71 -4.86 -3.55 -11.82
C LEU A 71 -4.67 -2.37 -10.87
N LYS A 72 -4.79 -2.56 -9.54
CA LYS A 72 -4.53 -1.50 -8.57
C LYS A 72 -3.06 -1.10 -8.56
N ILE A 73 -2.12 -2.05 -8.63
CA ILE A 73 -0.68 -1.76 -8.74
C ILE A 73 -0.38 -0.96 -10.02
N LEU A 74 -0.99 -1.34 -11.14
CA LEU A 74 -0.81 -0.63 -12.41
C LEU A 74 -1.30 0.83 -12.34
N LYS A 75 -2.46 1.06 -11.72
CA LYS A 75 -2.96 2.42 -11.47
C LYS A 75 -2.05 3.20 -10.52
N LEU A 76 -1.55 2.56 -9.45
CA LEU A 76 -0.58 3.18 -8.55
C LEU A 76 0.68 3.60 -9.29
N GLN A 77 1.19 2.79 -10.22
CA GLN A 77 2.34 3.17 -11.03
C GLN A 77 2.07 4.47 -11.81
N GLU A 78 0.89 4.62 -12.41
CA GLU A 78 0.51 5.86 -13.10
C GLU A 78 0.47 7.07 -12.14
N GLU A 79 -0.16 6.89 -10.98
CA GLU A 79 -0.28 7.93 -9.94
C GLU A 79 1.09 8.35 -9.38
N ILE A 80 1.95 7.38 -9.10
CA ILE A 80 3.34 7.60 -8.66
C ILE A 80 4.09 8.41 -9.71
N LEU A 81 3.97 8.05 -10.99
CA LEU A 81 4.66 8.75 -12.07
C LEU A 81 4.18 10.19 -12.25
N VAL A 82 2.91 10.50 -11.96
CA VAL A 82 2.43 11.89 -11.98
C VAL A 82 3.20 12.76 -10.98
N LEU A 83 3.62 12.21 -9.84
CA LEU A 83 4.33 12.92 -8.77
C LEU A 83 5.81 13.16 -9.07
N PHE A 84 6.39 12.50 -10.08
CA PHE A 84 7.77 12.72 -10.50
C PHE A 84 7.90 13.93 -11.44
N PRO A 85 9.01 14.69 -11.36
CA PRO A 85 9.29 15.77 -12.31
C PRO A 85 9.38 15.21 -13.74
N ASP A 86 8.95 15.99 -14.73
CA ASP A 86 9.06 15.64 -16.15
C ASP A 86 10.53 15.68 -16.61
N ASN A 87 11.24 14.58 -16.38
CA ASN A 87 12.61 14.33 -16.84
C ASN A 87 12.67 13.10 -17.77
N GLU A 88 13.83 12.87 -18.40
CA GLU A 88 14.04 11.71 -19.28
C GLU A 88 13.81 10.39 -18.54
N GLU A 89 14.15 10.35 -17.26
CA GLU A 89 13.96 9.20 -16.37
C GLU A 89 12.47 8.83 -16.24
N LYS A 90 11.60 9.82 -16.03
CA LYS A 90 10.14 9.65 -16.00
C LYS A 90 9.63 9.16 -17.34
N GLN A 91 10.15 9.65 -18.47
CA GLN A 91 9.74 9.17 -19.79
C GLN A 91 10.16 7.71 -20.03
N HIS A 92 11.34 7.31 -19.55
CA HIS A 92 11.80 5.92 -19.59
C HIS A 92 10.95 5.00 -18.72
N VAL A 93 10.61 5.42 -17.50
CA VAL A 93 9.77 4.64 -16.59
C VAL A 93 8.32 4.58 -17.09
N ARG A 94 7.78 5.64 -17.69
CA ARG A 94 6.42 5.65 -18.27
C ARG A 94 6.21 4.61 -19.36
N GLN A 95 7.28 4.23 -20.05
CA GLN A 95 7.22 3.28 -21.17
C GLN A 95 7.37 1.82 -20.71
N ARG A 96 7.57 1.57 -19.41
CA ARG A 96 7.84 0.23 -18.87
C ARG A 96 6.96 -0.09 -17.68
N LEU A 97 6.53 -1.35 -17.58
CA LEU A 97 5.94 -1.90 -16.37
C LEU A 97 7.05 -2.20 -15.37
N LEU A 98 7.01 -1.55 -14.22
CA LEU A 98 7.94 -1.79 -13.13
C LEU A 98 7.48 -2.99 -12.30
N LEU A 99 8.44 -3.73 -11.74
CA LEU A 99 8.11 -4.70 -10.72
C LEU A 99 7.67 -3.97 -9.44
N PRO A 100 6.82 -4.58 -8.60
CA PRO A 100 6.40 -3.94 -7.34
C PRO A 100 7.57 -3.46 -6.48
N VAL A 101 8.66 -4.23 -6.41
CA VAL A 101 9.86 -3.85 -5.66
C VAL A 101 10.53 -2.60 -6.23
N ASP A 102 10.68 -2.53 -7.56
CA ASP A 102 11.27 -1.36 -8.24
C ASP A 102 10.40 -0.12 -8.02
N LEU A 103 9.08 -0.29 -7.97
CA LEU A 103 8.12 0.79 -7.73
C LEU A 103 8.20 1.32 -6.29
N ILE A 104 8.39 0.42 -5.32
CA ILE A 104 8.62 0.77 -3.91
C ILE A 104 9.95 1.52 -3.76
N GLU A 105 11.03 1.01 -4.35
CA GLU A 105 12.33 1.68 -4.32
C GLU A 105 12.26 3.07 -4.95
N LEU A 106 11.55 3.20 -6.07
CA LEU A 106 11.31 4.49 -6.70
C LEU A 106 10.62 5.46 -5.73
N CYS A 107 9.59 5.02 -5.00
CA CYS A 107 8.93 5.84 -3.98
C CYS A 107 9.90 6.28 -2.87
N LEU A 108 10.76 5.38 -2.39
CA LEU A 108 11.72 5.63 -1.31
C LEU A 108 12.82 6.63 -1.69
N THR A 109 13.24 6.63 -2.96
CA THR A 109 14.26 7.58 -3.44
C THR A 109 13.76 9.02 -3.50
N SER A 110 12.44 9.21 -3.55
CA SER A 110 11.82 10.53 -3.55
C SER A 110 11.68 11.07 -2.13
N GLN A 111 11.96 12.37 -1.92
CA GLN A 111 11.64 13.05 -0.66
C GLN A 111 10.20 13.59 -0.65
N ASN A 112 9.26 12.84 -1.22
CA ASN A 112 7.87 13.26 -1.35
C ASN A 112 6.99 12.47 -0.39
N ARG A 113 6.32 13.19 0.52
CA ARG A 113 5.39 12.66 1.52
C ARG A 113 4.35 11.70 0.95
N GLU A 114 3.77 12.04 -0.20
CA GLU A 114 2.73 11.22 -0.84
C GLU A 114 3.33 9.93 -1.40
N LEU A 115 4.52 9.99 -1.99
CA LEU A 115 5.21 8.81 -2.51
C LEU A 115 5.63 7.85 -1.39
N SER A 116 6.04 8.37 -0.23
CA SER A 116 6.28 7.53 0.97
C SER A 116 5.05 6.70 1.34
N LEU A 117 3.84 7.24 1.17
CA LEU A 117 2.60 6.51 1.45
C LEU A 117 2.28 5.49 0.35
N ARG A 118 2.51 5.82 -0.92
CA ARG A 118 2.23 4.90 -2.05
C ARG A 118 3.05 3.62 -2.00
N ALA A 119 4.23 3.64 -1.40
CA ALA A 119 5.01 2.43 -1.15
C ALA A 119 4.22 1.38 -0.35
N PHE A 120 3.44 1.81 0.65
CA PHE A 120 2.60 0.91 1.45
C PHE A 120 1.40 0.38 0.65
N ASP A 121 0.80 1.20 -0.20
CA ASP A 121 -0.30 0.77 -1.08
C ASP A 121 0.17 -0.33 -2.06
N VAL A 122 1.40 -0.22 -2.59
CA VAL A 122 1.99 -1.27 -3.43
C VAL A 122 2.13 -2.57 -2.65
N PHE A 123 2.63 -2.51 -1.41
CA PHE A 123 2.72 -3.68 -0.54
C PHE A 123 1.34 -4.29 -0.24
N ALA A 124 0.32 -3.46 0.03
CA ALA A 124 -1.04 -3.92 0.35
C ALA A 124 -1.66 -4.76 -0.79
N TYR A 125 -1.34 -4.46 -2.04
CA TYR A 125 -1.82 -5.20 -3.20
C TYR A 125 -0.89 -6.34 -3.66
N THR A 126 0.21 -6.59 -2.93
CA THR A 126 1.09 -7.75 -3.17
C THR A 126 0.67 -8.97 -2.33
N SER A 127 1.30 -10.12 -2.58
CA SER A 127 1.02 -11.34 -1.83
C SER A 127 1.74 -11.38 -0.47
N SER A 128 1.23 -12.17 0.46
CA SER A 128 1.89 -12.44 1.75
C SER A 128 3.33 -12.96 1.60
N SER A 129 3.62 -13.74 0.55
CA SER A 129 4.96 -14.18 0.21
C SER A 129 5.89 -13.02 -0.19
N PHE A 130 5.37 -12.04 -0.93
CA PHE A 130 6.11 -10.85 -1.30
C PHE A 130 6.47 -10.02 -0.07
N LEU A 131 5.50 -9.82 0.85
CA LEU A 131 5.74 -9.13 2.11
C LEU A 131 6.87 -9.80 2.91
N LYS A 132 6.81 -11.13 3.09
CA LYS A 132 7.82 -11.92 3.83
C LYS A 132 9.21 -11.88 3.20
N CYS A 133 9.29 -11.86 1.86
CA CYS A 133 10.56 -11.81 1.14
C CYS A 133 11.17 -10.41 1.09
N ASN A 134 10.37 -9.36 1.33
CA ASN A 134 10.80 -7.97 1.21
C ASN A 134 10.65 -7.20 2.55
N THR A 135 10.68 -7.90 3.68
CA THR A 135 10.57 -7.28 5.01
C THR A 135 11.58 -6.17 5.22
N SER A 136 12.83 -6.33 4.76
CA SER A 136 13.85 -5.27 4.87
C SER A 136 13.49 -4.00 4.12
N VAL A 137 12.84 -4.12 2.96
CA VAL A 137 12.34 -2.96 2.18
C VAL A 137 11.15 -2.33 2.90
N LEU A 138 10.26 -3.14 3.46
CA LEU A 138 9.14 -2.66 4.28
C LEU A 138 9.64 -1.90 5.53
N GLU A 139 10.70 -2.38 6.19
CA GLU A 139 11.32 -1.67 7.30
C GLU A 139 11.90 -0.32 6.87
N GLU A 140 12.49 -0.24 5.67
CA GLU A 140 12.96 1.02 5.10
C GLU A 140 11.79 1.96 4.79
N CYS A 141 10.63 1.46 4.34
CA CYS A 141 9.42 2.27 4.19
C CYS A 141 8.98 2.89 5.52
N TRP A 142 9.01 2.14 6.61
CA TRP A 142 8.70 2.68 7.94
C TRP A 142 9.71 3.72 8.40
N ARG A 143 11.00 3.49 8.15
CA ARG A 143 12.06 4.47 8.43
C ARG A 143 11.86 5.74 7.60
N ASN A 144 11.56 5.60 6.31
CA ASN A 144 11.28 6.72 5.42
C ASN A 144 10.05 7.51 5.88
N ALA A 145 8.96 6.82 6.23
CA ALA A 145 7.74 7.43 6.76
C ALA A 145 7.99 8.22 8.05
N ALA A 146 8.76 7.67 8.98
CA ALA A 146 9.17 8.36 10.21
C ALA A 146 9.96 9.64 9.91
N ASN A 147 10.79 9.64 8.86
CA ASN A 147 11.61 10.80 8.49
C ASN A 147 10.83 11.92 7.77
N GLN A 148 9.56 11.71 7.38
CA GLN A 148 8.79 12.72 6.63
C GLN A 148 8.25 13.86 7.51
N ASP A 149 8.08 13.61 8.81
CA ASP A 149 7.54 14.57 9.78
C ASP A 149 8.65 15.10 10.69
N ASP A 150 8.56 16.39 11.04
CA ASP A 150 9.47 17.01 12.01
C ASP A 150 8.97 16.76 13.43
N TRP A 151 9.31 15.58 13.96
CA TRP A 151 8.83 15.11 15.25
C TRP A 151 9.30 15.97 16.42
N GLU A 152 10.54 16.47 16.37
CA GLU A 152 11.05 17.38 17.39
C GLU A 152 10.22 18.66 17.41
N ARG A 153 9.95 19.27 16.25
CA ARG A 153 9.13 20.48 16.17
C ARG A 153 7.68 20.24 16.59
N LEU A 154 7.07 19.13 16.19
CA LEU A 154 5.72 18.76 16.62
C LEU A 154 5.65 18.65 18.15
N TYR A 155 6.65 17.99 18.76
CA TYR A 155 6.74 17.88 20.21
C TYR A 155 6.90 19.24 20.89
N GLN A 156 7.83 20.08 20.44
CA GLN A 156 8.04 21.40 21.03
C GLN A 156 6.78 22.27 20.91
N THR A 157 6.14 22.28 19.75
CA THR A 157 4.90 23.05 19.53
C THR A 157 3.79 22.59 20.46
N SER A 158 3.64 21.28 20.67
CA SER A 158 2.64 20.74 21.60
C SER A 158 2.83 21.22 23.04
N ILE A 159 4.08 21.40 23.47
CA ILE A 159 4.42 21.88 24.81
C ILE A 159 4.26 23.40 24.90
N ASP A 160 4.78 24.14 23.92
CA ASP A 160 4.79 25.60 23.91
C ASP A 160 3.37 26.19 23.82
N GLU A 161 2.51 25.56 23.00
CA GLU A 161 1.11 25.97 22.84
C GLU A 161 0.18 25.31 23.86
N GLY A 162 0.66 24.30 24.60
CA GLY A 162 -0.11 23.58 25.60
C GLY A 162 -1.29 22.82 25.00
N TRP A 163 -1.06 22.08 23.91
CA TRP A 163 -2.10 21.34 23.21
C TRP A 163 -2.87 20.41 24.13
N SER A 164 -4.19 20.40 23.98
CA SER A 164 -5.05 19.38 24.55
C SER A 164 -4.81 18.01 23.90
N ASP A 165 -5.33 16.96 24.52
CA ASP A 165 -5.27 15.60 23.96
C ASP A 165 -5.93 15.55 22.58
N GLU A 166 -7.08 16.21 22.38
CA GLU A 166 -7.78 16.22 21.09
C GLU A 166 -6.98 16.95 20.00
N GLU A 167 -6.39 18.11 20.31
CA GLU A 167 -5.54 18.85 19.37
C GLU A 167 -4.29 18.04 19.00
N THR A 168 -3.72 17.34 19.97
CA THR A 168 -2.60 16.42 19.75
C THR A 168 -3.01 15.29 18.79
N LEU A 169 -4.14 14.63 19.06
CA LEU A 169 -4.64 13.55 18.19
C LEU A 169 -4.95 14.05 16.77
N GLN A 170 -5.58 15.22 16.65
CA GLN A 170 -5.91 15.79 15.35
C GLN A 170 -4.65 16.11 14.54
N THR A 171 -3.63 16.67 15.18
CA THR A 171 -2.35 16.94 14.51
C THR A 171 -1.63 15.65 14.14
N ILE A 172 -1.64 14.65 15.02
CA ILE A 172 -1.04 13.34 14.75
C ILE A 172 -1.67 12.66 13.53
N ARG A 173 -2.99 12.83 13.30
CA ARG A 173 -3.68 12.27 12.13
C ARG A 173 -3.14 12.77 10.78
N GLU A 174 -2.47 13.92 10.76
CA GLU A 174 -1.89 14.50 9.55
C GLU A 174 -0.49 13.94 9.23
N THR A 175 0.12 13.22 10.18
CA THR A 175 1.47 12.64 10.04
C THR A 175 1.49 11.44 9.08
N ILE A 176 2.64 11.21 8.45
CA ILE A 176 2.85 10.07 7.56
C ILE A 176 2.85 8.76 8.34
N LEU A 177 3.34 8.73 9.58
CA LEU A 177 3.26 7.52 10.40
C LEU A 177 1.82 7.10 10.72
N PHE A 178 0.95 8.05 11.06
CA PHE A 178 -0.46 7.74 11.27
C PHE A 178 -1.09 7.19 9.99
N GLN A 179 -0.89 7.89 8.88
CA GLN A 179 -1.49 7.54 7.59
C GLN A 179 -0.95 6.23 6.99
N ALA A 180 0.30 5.88 7.26
CA ALA A 180 0.87 4.58 6.91
C ALA A 180 0.26 3.49 7.79
N SER A 181 0.15 3.73 9.10
CA SER A 181 -0.45 2.77 10.03
C SER A 181 -1.92 2.50 9.71
N SER A 182 -2.71 3.53 9.38
CA SER A 182 -4.10 3.36 9.00
C SER A 182 -4.28 2.53 7.73
N ARG A 183 -3.38 2.68 6.75
CA ARG A 183 -3.40 1.88 5.51
C ARG A 183 -3.01 0.42 5.74
N CYS A 184 -2.08 0.16 6.64
CA CYS A 184 -1.52 -1.18 6.85
C CYS A 184 -2.26 -2.01 7.91
N TYR A 185 -2.72 -1.36 8.99
CA TYR A 185 -3.27 -2.02 10.19
C TYR A 185 -4.63 -1.45 10.62
N GLY A 186 -5.15 -0.44 9.93
CA GLY A 186 -6.44 0.15 10.25
C GLY A 186 -7.63 -0.74 9.87
N PRO A 187 -8.84 -0.43 10.36
CA PRO A 187 -10.06 -1.19 10.03
C PRO A 187 -10.41 -1.17 8.54
N GLU A 188 -9.97 -0.13 7.82
CA GLU A 188 -10.20 0.06 6.38
C GLU A 188 -9.00 -0.42 5.53
N ALA A 189 -8.01 -1.08 6.14
CA ALA A 189 -6.84 -1.58 5.42
C ALA A 189 -7.23 -2.62 4.34
N GLU A 190 -6.99 -2.29 3.08
CA GLU A 190 -7.28 -3.17 1.94
C GLU A 190 -6.05 -4.00 1.56
N ASN A 191 -5.93 -5.21 2.10
CA ASN A 191 -4.86 -6.14 1.74
C ASN A 191 -5.35 -7.21 0.75
N TYR A 192 -4.55 -7.50 -0.28
CA TYR A 192 -4.85 -8.57 -1.23
C TYR A 192 -4.79 -9.96 -0.58
N GLU A 193 -3.70 -10.26 0.14
CA GLU A 193 -3.48 -11.55 0.78
C GLU A 193 -2.51 -11.44 1.96
N GLY A 194 -2.98 -11.81 3.16
CA GLY A 194 -2.22 -11.70 4.40
C GLY A 194 -2.19 -10.27 4.95
N GLY A 195 -1.94 -10.15 6.25
CA GLY A 195 -1.84 -8.85 6.92
C GLY A 195 -0.39 -8.40 7.13
N PHE A 196 -0.19 -7.10 7.28
CA PHE A 196 1.11 -6.54 7.67
C PHE A 196 1.52 -7.02 9.08
N ASP A 197 0.57 -7.31 9.96
CA ASP A 197 0.78 -7.81 11.32
C ASP A 197 1.44 -9.20 11.36
N GLU A 198 1.27 -10.02 10.32
CA GLU A 198 1.93 -11.33 10.22
C GLU A 198 3.45 -11.23 9.94
N VAL A 199 3.89 -10.11 9.35
CA VAL A 199 5.27 -9.94 8.86
C VAL A 199 6.04 -8.90 9.67
N LEU A 200 5.37 -7.81 10.01
CA LEU A 200 5.95 -6.69 10.75
C LEU A 200 4.87 -6.14 11.70
N PRO A 201 4.70 -6.69 12.91
CA PRO A 201 3.73 -6.17 13.87
C PRO A 201 4.07 -4.75 14.34
N LEU A 202 3.06 -4.01 14.79
CA LEU A 202 3.27 -2.63 15.29
C LEU A 202 4.08 -2.59 16.59
N ARG A 203 3.78 -3.49 17.54
CA ARG A 203 4.35 -3.54 18.90
C ARG A 203 5.12 -4.84 19.12
N GLN A 204 6.20 -4.78 19.92
CA GLN A 204 6.93 -5.99 20.32
C GLN A 204 6.13 -6.90 21.27
N GLU A 205 5.22 -6.31 22.07
CA GLU A 205 4.51 -7.01 23.15
C GLU A 205 3.54 -8.10 22.67
N ASN A 206 3.17 -8.12 21.38
CA ASN A 206 2.27 -9.12 20.78
C ASN A 206 3.00 -10.38 20.28
N LEU A 207 4.31 -10.49 20.47
CA LEU A 207 5.10 -11.64 20.04
C LEU A 207 5.24 -12.65 21.18
N GLU A 208 4.78 -13.88 20.99
CA GLU A 208 5.13 -15.01 21.84
C GLU A 208 6.67 -15.12 22.00
N PRO A 209 7.19 -15.58 23.14
CA PRO A 209 8.62 -15.55 23.42
C PRO A 209 9.43 -16.23 22.30
N PRO A 210 10.44 -15.55 21.74
CA PRO A 210 11.11 -15.99 20.53
C PRO A 210 11.88 -17.30 20.77
N THR A 211 11.62 -18.29 19.92
CA THR A 211 12.43 -19.52 19.82
C THR A 211 13.76 -19.22 19.11
N SER A 212 14.60 -18.40 19.74
CA SER A 212 16.07 -18.29 19.54
C SER A 212 16.66 -18.09 18.13
N LYS A 213 15.90 -17.88 17.05
CA LYS A 213 16.51 -17.61 15.73
C LYS A 213 15.93 -16.50 14.86
N ASP A 214 14.72 -16.02 15.11
CA ASP A 214 14.17 -14.89 14.37
C ASP A 214 13.73 -13.81 15.36
N MET A 215 14.53 -12.74 15.52
CA MET A 215 14.00 -11.50 16.07
C MET A 215 13.03 -10.96 15.03
N VAL A 216 11.74 -11.24 15.21
CA VAL A 216 10.70 -10.60 14.42
C VAL A 216 10.78 -9.11 14.74
N SER A 217 11.20 -8.34 13.75
CA SER A 217 11.27 -6.88 13.81
C SER A 217 9.85 -6.32 13.98
N SER A 218 9.72 -5.16 14.62
CA SER A 218 8.43 -4.48 14.77
C SER A 218 8.55 -3.02 14.34
N VAL A 219 7.42 -2.40 14.01
CA VAL A 219 7.41 -0.97 13.69
C VAL A 219 7.94 -0.15 14.86
N GLU A 220 7.54 -0.45 16.10
CA GLU A 220 8.12 0.15 17.31
C GLU A 220 9.64 0.05 17.35
N ALA A 221 10.23 -1.12 17.06
CA ALA A 221 11.68 -1.31 17.08
C ALA A 221 12.41 -0.47 16.03
N ILE A 222 11.77 -0.21 14.89
CA ILE A 222 12.27 0.68 13.85
C ILE A 222 12.21 2.14 14.33
N LEU A 223 11.08 2.54 14.91
CA LEU A 223 10.89 3.90 15.42
C LEU A 223 11.88 4.23 16.54
N MET A 224 12.20 3.26 17.41
CA MET A 224 13.21 3.42 18.46
C MET A 224 14.60 3.79 17.94
N GLN A 225 14.90 3.51 16.67
CA GLN A 225 16.16 3.87 16.02
C GLN A 225 16.14 5.27 15.41
N HIS A 226 14.98 5.94 15.37
CA HIS A 226 14.84 7.28 14.81
C HIS A 226 15.55 8.31 15.69
N LYS A 227 16.20 9.30 15.05
CA LYS A 227 16.98 10.36 15.73
C LYS A 227 16.18 11.13 16.79
N ASP A 228 14.89 11.34 16.54
CA ASP A 228 14.03 12.16 17.41
C ASP A 228 13.25 11.30 18.41
N PHE A 229 13.45 9.97 18.42
CA PHE A 229 12.66 9.07 19.27
C PHE A 229 12.86 9.36 20.76
N ALA A 230 14.06 9.77 21.18
CA ALA A 230 14.32 10.13 22.57
C ALA A 230 13.47 11.32 23.06
N VAL A 231 13.06 12.20 22.16
CA VAL A 231 12.29 13.43 22.47
C VAL A 231 10.81 13.21 22.18
N ALA A 232 10.49 12.71 20.98
CA ALA A 232 9.14 12.65 20.45
C ALA A 232 8.62 11.20 20.29
N GLY A 233 9.32 10.19 20.80
CA GLY A 233 8.97 8.78 20.62
C GLY A 233 7.55 8.44 21.09
N LYS A 234 7.06 9.11 22.14
CA LYS A 234 5.66 8.95 22.57
C LYS A 234 4.67 9.39 21.49
N LEU A 235 4.90 10.53 20.83
CA LEU A 235 4.04 11.00 19.73
C LEU A 235 4.10 10.06 18.53
N MET A 236 5.30 9.56 18.18
CA MET A 236 5.48 8.60 17.10
C MET A 236 4.71 7.29 17.38
N LEU A 237 4.79 6.78 18.61
CA LEU A 237 4.05 5.60 19.02
C LEU A 237 2.53 5.84 19.06
N THR A 238 2.09 7.01 19.54
CA THR A 238 0.68 7.39 19.47
C THR A 238 0.18 7.44 18.03
N ALA A 239 0.98 7.94 17.09
CA ALA A 239 0.62 7.98 15.67
C ALA A 239 0.33 6.59 15.09
N ILE A 240 1.24 5.63 15.29
CA ILE A 240 1.03 4.28 14.77
C ILE A 240 -0.13 3.57 15.47
N MET A 241 -0.29 3.75 16.79
CA MET A 241 -1.37 3.11 17.52
C MET A 241 -2.72 3.67 17.10
N LEU A 242 -2.85 4.99 17.00
CA LEU A 242 -4.07 5.66 16.57
C LEU A 242 -4.49 5.23 15.15
N GLY A 243 -3.53 5.03 14.24
CA GLY A 243 -3.82 4.53 12.89
C GLY A 243 -4.35 3.10 12.86
N SER A 244 -3.95 2.26 13.82
CA SER A 244 -4.38 0.86 13.91
C SER A 244 -5.68 0.62 14.68
N TYR A 245 -6.15 1.61 15.45
CA TYR A 245 -7.34 1.43 16.26
C TYR A 245 -8.58 1.24 15.38
N GLN A 246 -9.26 0.12 15.58
CA GLN A 246 -10.64 -0.04 15.14
C GLN A 246 -11.49 0.90 15.99
N VAL A 247 -12.29 1.76 15.37
CA VAL A 247 -13.36 2.45 16.08
C VAL A 247 -14.36 1.37 16.50
N ASP A 248 -14.25 0.87 17.72
CA ASP A 248 -15.31 0.06 18.33
C ASP A 248 -16.47 0.99 18.70
N ALA A 249 -17.17 1.46 17.68
CA ALA A 249 -18.48 2.08 17.83
C ALA A 249 -19.50 0.95 18.04
N GLY A 250 -19.52 0.39 19.26
CA GLY A 250 -20.38 -0.78 19.49
C GLY A 250 -20.49 -1.36 20.89
N MET A 251 -20.02 -0.69 21.94
CA MET A 251 -20.41 -1.08 23.31
C MET A 251 -21.66 -0.28 23.72
N GLU A 252 -22.79 -0.54 23.05
CA GLU A 252 -24.09 -0.33 23.71
C GLU A 252 -24.21 -1.39 24.81
N GLU A 253 -24.19 -0.93 26.05
CA GLU A 253 -24.63 -1.70 27.21
C GLU A 253 -26.02 -2.29 26.94
N SER A 254 -26.08 -3.55 26.52
CA SER A 254 -27.30 -4.33 26.59
C SER A 254 -27.58 -4.63 28.07
N PRO A 255 -28.64 -4.09 28.69
CA PRO A 255 -28.95 -4.38 30.08
C PRO A 255 -29.41 -5.83 30.18
N THR A 256 -28.73 -6.61 31.00
CA THR A 256 -29.16 -7.96 31.37
C THR A 256 -30.54 -7.89 32.05
N PRO A 257 -31.57 -8.61 31.57
CA PRO A 257 -32.77 -8.76 32.34
C PRO A 257 -32.52 -9.78 33.45
N MET A 258 -32.45 -9.28 34.68
CA MET A 258 -32.68 -10.06 35.89
C MET A 258 -34.19 -10.11 36.14
N GLY A 259 -34.77 -11.31 36.18
CA GLY A 259 -36.15 -11.55 36.62
C GLY A 259 -36.93 -12.54 35.76
#